data_AF-A0A7Z0PEF6-F1
#
_entry.id   AF-A0A7Z0PEF6-F1
#
_cell.length_a   1.000
_cell.length_b   1.000
_cell.length_c   1.000
_cell.angle_alpha   90.00
_cell.angle_beta   90.00
_cell.angle_gamma   90.00
#
_symmetry.space_group_name_H-M   'P 1'
#
loop_
_entity.id
_entity.type
_entity.pdbx_description
1 polymer ?
#
loop_
_entity_poly.entity_id
_entity_poly.type
_entity_poly.pdbx_seq_one_letter_code
_entity_poly.pdbx_strand_id
1 'polypeptide(L)'
;MKPLITVVSLALWGTMSIAATFDSYECTDDCSGHQAGYDWAEENDIDDEDACETPSQSFNEGCQSFVQGGSGTISSDDDDDDEE
;
A
#
# COMPACT_ATOMS: atom_id res chain seq x y z
N MET A 1 -52.90 0.37 15.66
CA MET A 1 -52.76 1.47 14.68
C MET A 1 -51.26 1.70 14.51
N LYS A 2 -50.69 1.34 13.36
CA LYS A 2 -49.29 1.64 12.99
C LYS A 2 -49.24 3.05 12.37
N PRO A 3 -48.11 3.77 12.52
CA PRO A 3 -47.51 4.35 11.34
C PRO A 3 -46.22 3.60 10.99
N LEU A 4 -46.27 2.98 9.81
CA LEU A 4 -45.12 2.56 9.04
C LEU A 4 -44.37 3.83 8.61
N ILE A 5 -43.10 3.97 9.01
CA ILE A 5 -42.18 4.94 8.40
C ILE A 5 -40.97 4.15 7.89
N THR A 6 -41.02 3.89 6.59
CA THR A 6 -39.93 3.54 5.69
C THR A 6 -38.91 4.67 5.63
N VAL A 7 -37.64 4.37 5.88
CA VAL A 7 -36.51 4.73 4.99
C VAL A 7 -35.45 3.63 5.14
N VAL A 8 -35.41 2.71 4.17
CA VAL A 8 -34.26 1.83 3.95
C VAL A 8 -33.26 2.68 3.17
N SER A 9 -32.25 3.22 3.82
CA SER A 9 -31.18 3.97 3.16
C SER A 9 -29.92 3.88 3.99
N LEU A 10 -29.23 2.74 3.92
CA LEU A 10 -27.82 2.63 4.31
C LEU A 10 -27.25 1.42 3.57
N ALA A 11 -26.67 1.69 2.42
CA ALA A 11 -25.61 0.89 1.81
C ALA A 11 -25.17 1.61 0.52
N LEU A 12 -24.64 2.82 0.66
CA LEU A 12 -23.60 3.25 -0.27
C LEU A 12 -22.36 2.47 0.14
N TRP A 13 -22.26 1.24 -0.37
CA TRP A 13 -21.02 0.49 -0.31
C TRP A 13 -20.02 1.21 -1.21
N GLY A 14 -19.35 2.23 -0.65
CA GLY A 14 -18.10 2.71 -1.20
C GLY A 14 -17.10 1.57 -1.07
N THR A 15 -16.67 1.01 -2.20
CA THR A 15 -15.43 0.24 -2.23
C THR A 15 -14.31 1.26 -2.05
N MET A 16 -13.95 1.55 -0.80
CA MET A 16 -12.78 2.36 -0.48
C MET A 16 -11.58 1.57 -1.03
N SER A 17 -11.08 1.97 -2.20
CA SER A 17 -9.78 1.51 -2.67
C SER A 17 -8.76 2.18 -1.75
N ILE A 18 -8.23 1.41 -0.79
CA ILE A 18 -7.12 1.83 0.05
C ILE A 18 -5.93 1.99 -0.90
N ALA A 19 -5.61 3.24 -1.25
CA ALA A 19 -4.35 3.56 -1.90
C ALA A 19 -3.28 3.49 -0.81
N ALA A 20 -2.60 2.36 -0.75
CA ALA A 20 -1.41 2.20 0.07
C ALA A 20 -0.17 2.44 -0.79
N THR A 21 0.85 3.01 -0.18
CA THR A 21 2.16 3.22 -0.79
C THR A 21 3.24 2.60 0.09
N PHE A 22 4.26 2.04 -0.54
CA PHE A 22 5.51 1.65 0.11
C PHE A 22 6.55 2.71 -0.23
N ASP A 23 6.88 3.54 0.75
CA ASP A 23 7.59 4.80 0.58
C ASP A 23 6.94 5.68 -0.50
N SER A 24 7.46 5.67 -1.74
CA SER A 24 6.90 6.42 -2.88
C SER A 24 6.24 5.53 -3.95
N TYR A 25 6.19 4.22 -3.76
CA TYR A 25 5.69 3.26 -4.75
C TYR A 25 4.27 2.82 -4.40
N GLU A 26 3.34 2.94 -5.36
CA GLU A 26 1.96 2.49 -5.16
C GLU A 26 1.90 0.98 -4.96
N CYS A 27 1.12 0.54 -3.98
CA CYS A 27 0.85 -0.87 -3.76
C CYS A 27 -0.32 -1.31 -4.64
N THR A 28 -0.12 -2.40 -5.39
CA THR A 28 -1.20 -2.99 -6.20
C THR A 28 -2.14 -3.86 -5.37
N ASP A 29 -1.68 -4.33 -4.21
CA ASP A 29 -2.40 -5.20 -3.27
C ASP A 29 -1.92 -4.88 -1.84
N ASP A 30 -1.31 -5.81 -1.11
CA ASP A 30 -0.93 -5.65 0.30
C ASP A 30 0.48 -5.06 0.56
N CYS A 31 1.12 -4.47 -0.44
CA CYS A 31 2.53 -4.02 -0.41
C CYS A 31 3.58 -5.13 -0.15
N SER A 32 3.20 -6.40 0.04
CA SER A 32 4.15 -7.48 0.38
C SER A 32 5.28 -7.67 -0.62
N GLY A 33 5.03 -7.42 -1.90
CA GLY A 33 6.07 -7.48 -2.92
C GLY A 33 7.18 -6.46 -2.69
N HIS A 34 6.81 -5.22 -2.35
CA HIS A 34 7.75 -4.15 -2.01
C HIS A 34 8.51 -4.48 -0.73
N GLN A 35 7.79 -4.92 0.31
CA GLN A 35 8.43 -5.28 1.57
C GLN A 35 9.42 -6.44 1.41
N ALA A 36 9.07 -7.47 0.65
CA ALA A 36 9.97 -8.58 0.38
C ALA A 36 11.25 -8.16 -0.36
N GLY A 37 11.14 -7.18 -1.27
CA GLY A 37 12.30 -6.61 -1.98
C GLY A 37 13.21 -5.79 -1.07
N TYR A 38 12.62 -4.97 -0.21
CA TYR A 38 13.35 -4.15 0.75
C TYR A 38 14.09 -5.03 1.78
N ASP A 39 13.39 -5.99 2.39
CA ASP A 39 13.96 -6.90 3.38
C ASP A 39 15.12 -7.71 2.78
N TRP A 40 14.93 -8.23 1.55
CA TRP A 40 16.00 -8.94 0.85
C TRP A 40 17.22 -8.05 0.59
N ALA A 41 17.01 -6.79 0.19
CA ALA A 41 18.10 -5.85 -0.06
C ALA A 41 18.89 -5.54 1.23
N GLU A 42 18.20 -5.37 2.37
CA GLU A 42 18.82 -5.22 3.68
C GLU A 42 19.61 -6.47 4.09
N GLU A 43 19.01 -7.65 3.98
CA GLU A 43 19.63 -8.93 4.37
C GLU A 43 20.88 -9.27 3.54
N ASN A 44 20.98 -8.75 2.32
CA ASN A 44 22.07 -9.01 1.39
C ASN A 44 23.04 -7.82 1.25
N ASP A 45 22.88 -6.77 2.06
CA ASP A 45 23.68 -5.53 2.02
C ASP A 45 23.77 -4.95 0.59
N ILE A 46 22.63 -4.88 -0.12
CA ILE A 46 22.60 -4.39 -1.50
C ILE A 46 22.82 -2.88 -1.54
N ASP A 47 23.87 -2.43 -2.23
CA ASP A 47 24.20 -1.02 -2.42
C ASP A 47 24.08 -0.54 -3.88
N ASP A 48 23.66 -1.41 -4.80
CA ASP A 48 23.55 -1.13 -6.24
C ASP A 48 22.16 -1.48 -6.77
N GLU A 49 21.52 -0.54 -7.48
CA GLU A 49 20.18 -0.71 -8.06
C GLU A 49 20.14 -1.79 -9.16
N ASP A 50 21.27 -2.04 -9.84
CA ASP A 50 21.36 -3.10 -10.88
C ASP A 50 21.16 -4.50 -10.27
N ALA A 51 21.44 -4.67 -8.97
CA ALA A 51 21.20 -5.92 -8.25
C ALA A 51 19.71 -6.18 -7.95
N CYS A 52 18.86 -5.16 -8.09
CA CYS A 52 17.42 -5.25 -7.86
C CYS A 52 16.65 -5.79 -9.07
N GLU A 53 17.29 -6.06 -10.22
CA GLU A 53 16.58 -6.48 -11.44
C GLU A 53 16.05 -7.92 -11.37
N THR A 54 14.75 -8.06 -11.09
CA THR A 54 14.02 -9.34 -11.16
C THR A 54 12.76 -9.23 -12.05
N PRO A 55 12.08 -10.35 -12.36
CA PRO A 55 10.80 -10.31 -13.07
C PRO A 55 9.64 -9.68 -12.28
N SER A 56 9.79 -9.46 -10.96
CA SER A 56 8.75 -8.92 -10.09
C SER A 56 8.93 -7.42 -9.88
N GLN A 57 8.08 -6.61 -10.50
CA GLN A 57 8.17 -5.15 -10.41
C GLN A 57 8.18 -4.66 -8.95
N SER A 58 7.21 -5.11 -8.14
CA SER A 58 7.10 -4.67 -6.74
C SER A 58 8.30 -5.07 -5.91
N PHE A 59 8.89 -6.24 -6.17
CA PHE A 59 10.14 -6.64 -5.51
C PHE A 59 11.28 -5.67 -5.86
N ASN A 60 11.42 -5.33 -7.14
CA ASN A 60 12.48 -4.43 -7.60
C ASN A 60 12.31 -3.03 -6.99
N GLU A 61 11.07 -2.54 -6.90
CA GLU A 61 10.74 -1.23 -6.32
C GLU A 61 11.06 -1.18 -4.81
N GLY A 62 10.76 -2.26 -4.08
CA GLY A 62 11.18 -2.41 -2.69
C GLY A 62 12.70 -2.41 -2.49
N CYS A 63 13.41 -3.17 -3.31
CA CYS A 63 14.89 -3.22 -3.29
C CYS A 63 15.50 -1.86 -3.62
N GLN A 64 14.99 -1.17 -4.65
CA GLN A 64 15.41 0.18 -5.01
C GLN A 64 15.16 1.17 -3.87
N SER A 65 14.05 1.02 -3.13
CA SER A 65 13.81 1.87 -1.97
C SER A 65 14.93 1.74 -0.92
N PHE A 66 15.36 0.51 -0.61
CA PHE A 66 16.49 0.29 0.30
C PHE A 66 17.78 0.96 -0.20
N VAL A 67 18.15 0.73 -1.47
CA VAL A 67 19.37 1.31 -2.07
C VAL A 67 19.34 2.84 -2.05
N GLN A 68 18.18 3.43 -2.27
CA GLN A 68 17.97 4.88 -2.22
C GLN A 68 17.91 5.46 -0.79
N GLY A 69 17.92 4.61 0.25
CA GLY A 69 17.83 5.02 1.65
C GLY A 69 16.41 5.35 2.12
N GLY A 70 15.41 4.75 1.48
CA GLY A 70 14.02 4.73 1.94
C GLY A 70 13.88 4.03 3.29
N SER A 71 12.73 4.20 3.94
CA SER A 71 12.50 3.68 5.29
C SER A 71 11.73 2.36 5.30
N GLY A 72 11.30 1.86 4.14
CA GLY A 72 10.45 0.69 4.03
C GLY A 72 9.08 0.90 4.67
N THR A 73 8.58 2.14 4.64
CA THR A 73 7.35 2.51 5.35
C THR A 73 6.13 2.33 4.47
N ILE A 74 5.10 1.69 5.00
CA ILE A 74 3.81 1.61 4.33
C ILE A 74 2.95 2.76 4.83
N SER A 75 2.51 3.62 3.92
CA SER A 75 1.59 4.71 4.19
C SER A 75 0.26 4.44 3.50
N SER A 76 -0.84 4.59 4.21
CA SER A 76 -2.19 4.51 3.66
C SER A 76 -2.85 5.87 3.82
N ASP A 77 -3.46 6.38 2.75
CA ASP A 77 -4.29 7.57 2.79
C ASP A 77 -5.65 7.22 3.40
N ASP A 78 -5.69 7.05 4.73
CA ASP A 78 -6.94 7.05 5.49
C ASP A 78 -7.37 8.52 5.70
N ASP A 79 -7.99 9.11 4.67
CA ASP A 79 -8.79 10.33 4.85
C ASP A 79 -10.04 9.95 5.69
N ASP A 80 -9.93 10.08 7.01
CA ASP A 80 -11.06 10.22 7.93
C ASP A 80 -11.87 11.48 7.54
N ASP A 81 -12.79 11.36 6.58
CA ASP A 81 -13.93 12.28 6.46
C ASP A 81 -14.90 11.96 7.62
N ASP A 82 -14.56 12.45 8.82
CA ASP A 82 -15.42 12.52 10.00
C ASP A 82 -16.76 13.15 9.60
N GLU A 83 -17.84 12.39 9.78
CA GLU A 83 -19.20 12.75 9.39
C GLU A 83 -19.77 13.93 10.19
N GLU A 84 -20.42 14.90 9.52
CA GLU A 84 -21.30 15.92 10.13
C GLU A 84 -22.79 15.62 9.88
#